data_AF-A0A1F9A0U8-F1
#
_entry.id   AF-A0A1F9A0U8-F1
#
_cell.length_a   1.000
_cell.length_b   1.000
_cell.length_c   1.000
_cell.angle_alpha   90.00
_cell.angle_beta   90.00
_cell.angle_gamma   90.00
#
_symmetry.space_group_name_H-M   'P 1'
#
loop_
_entity.id
_entity.type
_entity.pdbx_description
1 polymer ?
#
loop_
_entity_poly.entity_id
_entity_poly.type
_entity_poly.pdbx_seq_one_letter_code
_entity_poly.pdbx_strand_id
1 'polypeptide(L)'
;MLAFDHQKHIGQLQFRPYLPNTVSPRGLHDPLYWMDFQGHAPDLPGKTLSLFCYHVGQTDNTQARDSRYFGKGIGLRLLNETLQWAKGAGFEAVIAKGCPGYRSIIEYMGGMPTQVYQEQGFKIAATYIDPELRTAVENMAADWDLNKASEVGVCVRYFPD
;
A
#
# COMPACT_ATOMS: atom_id res chain seq x y z
N MET A 1 -3.21 8.46 -8.68
CA MET A 1 -2.54 8.23 -9.98
C MET A 1 -3.31 7.18 -10.75
N LEU A 2 -3.48 7.32 -12.07
CA LEU A 2 -4.26 6.41 -12.90
C LEU A 2 -3.41 5.84 -14.04
N ALA A 3 -3.70 4.61 -14.45
CA ALA A 3 -3.13 3.92 -15.60
C ALA A 3 -4.25 3.51 -16.55
N PHE A 4 -4.00 3.72 -17.84
CA PHE A 4 -4.95 3.42 -18.91
C PHE A 4 -4.30 2.55 -19.98
N ASP A 5 -5.08 1.62 -20.52
CA ASP A 5 -4.83 0.98 -21.81
C ASP A 5 -5.78 1.60 -22.83
N HIS A 6 -5.24 2.48 -23.69
CA HIS A 6 -6.03 3.41 -24.50
C HIS A 6 -7.03 4.21 -23.63
N GLN A 7 -8.33 3.97 -23.79
CA GLN A 7 -9.39 4.62 -23.01
C GLN A 7 -9.83 3.80 -21.79
N LYS A 8 -9.35 2.56 -21.65
CA LYS A 8 -9.75 1.66 -20.57
C LYS A 8 -8.93 1.96 -19.32
N HIS A 9 -9.58 2.29 -18.21
CA HIS A 9 -8.94 2.34 -16.91
C HIS A 9 -8.52 0.93 -16.46
N ILE A 10 -7.23 0.74 -16.17
CA ILE A 10 -6.64 -0.57 -15.84
C ILE A 10 -5.91 -0.58 -14.49
N GLY A 11 -5.77 0.57 -13.83
CA GLY A 11 -5.05 0.64 -12.57
C GLY A 11 -5.09 2.02 -11.95
N GLN A 12 -5.13 2.03 -10.62
CA GLN A 12 -5.09 3.24 -9.83
C GLN A 12 -4.24 3.02 -8.58
N LEU A 13 -3.44 4.02 -8.22
CA LEU A 13 -2.86 4.18 -6.88
C LEU A 13 -3.57 5.34 -6.20
N GLN A 14 -4.22 5.04 -5.07
CA GLN A 14 -4.84 6.04 -4.20
C GLN A 14 -3.79 6.63 -3.24
N PHE A 15 -3.99 7.89 -2.85
CA PHE A 15 -3.17 8.55 -1.84
C PHE A 15 -3.96 9.70 -1.21
N ARG A 16 -3.56 10.11 -0.01
CA ARG A 16 -4.17 11.21 0.76
C ARG A 16 -3.08 11.97 1.55
N PRO A 17 -3.33 13.21 2.00
CA PRO A 17 -2.48 13.82 3.02
C PRO A 17 -2.36 12.91 4.24
N TYR A 18 -1.15 12.77 4.79
CA TYR A 18 -0.93 12.01 6.02
C TYR A 18 -1.57 12.73 7.21
N LEU A 19 -2.34 11.98 7.99
CA LEU A 19 -2.92 12.40 9.25
C LEU A 19 -2.45 11.42 10.33
N PRO A 20 -1.57 11.85 11.25
CA PRO A 20 -1.07 10.98 12.31
C PRO A 20 -2.24 10.52 13.20
N ASN A 21 -2.11 9.32 13.76
CA ASN A 21 -3.12 8.70 14.64
C ASN A 21 -4.50 8.45 13.98
N THR A 22 -4.55 8.36 12.64
CA THR A 22 -5.75 7.88 11.96
C THR A 22 -6.11 6.48 12.45
N VAL A 23 -7.38 6.26 12.77
CA VAL A 23 -7.93 4.96 13.16
C VAL A 23 -8.99 4.56 12.14
N SER A 24 -8.90 3.33 11.65
CA SER A 24 -9.86 2.77 10.71
C SER A 24 -11.16 2.40 11.43
N PRO A 25 -12.32 2.99 11.10
CA PRO A 25 -13.58 2.71 11.81
C PRO A 25 -14.13 1.31 11.55
N ARG A 26 -13.70 0.66 10.46
CA ARG A 26 -14.10 -0.71 10.07
C ARG A 26 -12.88 -1.58 9.76
N GLY A 27 -11.78 -1.27 10.43
CA GLY A 27 -10.57 -2.09 10.37
C GLY A 27 -10.05 -2.31 8.95
N LEU A 28 -9.66 -3.53 8.61
CA LEU A 28 -9.06 -3.95 7.34
C LEU A 28 -9.89 -3.57 6.10
N HIS A 29 -11.22 -3.47 6.25
CA HIS A 29 -12.14 -3.26 5.15
C HIS A 29 -12.48 -1.78 4.91
N ASP A 30 -12.06 -0.87 5.78
CA ASP A 30 -12.27 0.55 5.56
C ASP A 30 -11.18 1.16 4.67
N PRO A 31 -11.50 2.11 3.78
CA PRO A 31 -10.47 2.84 3.04
C PRO A 31 -9.38 3.46 3.91
N LEU A 32 -9.71 3.91 5.14
CA LEU A 32 -8.74 4.52 6.05
C LEU A 32 -7.72 3.54 6.64
N TYR A 33 -7.92 2.23 6.49
CA TYR A 33 -6.99 1.19 6.95
C TYR A 33 -5.54 1.46 6.55
N TRP A 34 -5.30 1.98 5.34
CA TRP A 34 -3.95 2.23 4.84
C TRP A 34 -3.17 3.31 5.62
N MET A 35 -3.87 4.15 6.38
CA MET A 35 -3.28 5.18 7.25
C MET A 35 -3.37 4.82 8.74
N ASP A 36 -4.06 3.74 9.09
CA ASP A 36 -4.12 3.24 10.46
C ASP A 36 -2.89 2.39 10.77
N PHE A 37 -1.89 2.98 11.42
CA PHE A 37 -0.66 2.30 11.80
C PHE A 37 -0.72 1.64 13.19
N GLN A 38 -1.89 1.52 13.82
CA GLN A 38 -2.10 0.84 15.10
C GLN A 38 -1.11 1.26 16.21
N GLY A 39 -0.82 2.56 16.32
CA GLY A 39 0.13 3.11 17.29
C GLY A 39 1.60 3.12 16.85
N HIS A 40 1.90 2.64 15.64
CA HIS A 40 3.24 2.69 15.02
C HIS A 40 3.42 3.87 14.04
N ALA A 41 2.52 4.86 14.08
CA ALA A 41 2.58 6.06 13.24
C ALA A 41 3.80 6.93 13.63
N PRO A 42 4.74 7.22 12.72
CA PRO A 42 5.88 8.07 13.01
C PRO A 42 5.49 9.55 13.01
N ASP A 43 6.30 10.36 13.69
CA ASP A 43 6.26 11.81 13.53
C ASP A 43 6.89 12.21 12.20
N LEU A 44 6.15 12.92 11.35
CA LEU A 44 6.53 13.24 9.98
C LEU A 44 6.21 14.70 9.66
N PRO A 45 6.90 15.30 8.66
CA PRO A 45 6.65 16.68 8.26
C PRO A 45 5.21 16.92 7.80
N GLY A 46 4.77 18.19 7.88
CA GLY A 46 3.40 18.57 7.55
C GLY A 46 3.00 18.24 6.10
N LYS A 47 3.94 18.34 5.15
CA LYS A 47 3.68 17.92 3.75
C LYS A 47 4.10 16.47 3.52
N THR A 48 3.43 15.55 4.19
CA THR A 48 3.60 14.11 3.97
C THR A 48 2.42 13.53 3.19
N LEU A 49 2.71 12.74 2.16
CA LEU A 49 1.71 11.98 1.40
C LEU A 49 1.61 10.55 1.93
N SER A 50 0.40 10.08 2.22
CA SER A 50 0.14 8.68 2.58
C SER A 50 -0.39 7.90 1.39
N LEU A 51 0.27 6.78 1.06
CA LEU A 51 -0.14 5.86 -0.01
C LEU A 51 -1.21 4.89 0.48
N PHE A 52 -2.24 4.71 -0.35
CA PHE A 52 -3.39 3.84 -0.10
C PHE A 52 -3.36 2.65 -1.08
N CYS A 53 -4.50 2.01 -1.29
CA CYS A 53 -4.65 0.84 -2.14
C CYS A 53 -4.28 1.07 -3.62
N TYR A 54 -3.84 -0.05 -4.20
CA TYR A 54 -3.59 -0.29 -5.61
C TYR A 54 -4.76 -1.08 -6.20
N HIS A 55 -5.36 -0.55 -7.26
CA HIS A 55 -6.46 -1.18 -7.99
C HIS A 55 -6.02 -1.67 -9.39
N VAL A 56 -4.87 -2.31 -9.49
CA VAL A 56 -4.32 -2.79 -10.78
C VAL A 56 -5.11 -4.00 -11.28
N GLY A 57 -5.55 -3.97 -12.53
CA GLY A 57 -6.30 -5.06 -13.17
C GLY A 57 -7.75 -5.18 -12.72
N GLN A 58 -8.23 -4.33 -11.81
CA GLN A 58 -9.65 -4.30 -11.41
C GLN A 58 -10.40 -3.39 -12.37
N THR A 59 -10.93 -3.98 -13.43
CA THR A 59 -11.55 -3.24 -14.55
C THR A 59 -13.07 -3.13 -14.46
N ASP A 60 -13.67 -3.67 -13.40
CA ASP A 60 -15.08 -3.60 -13.08
C ASP A 60 -15.29 -3.48 -11.56
N ASN A 61 -16.53 -3.56 -11.08
CA ASN A 61 -16.87 -3.42 -9.66
C ASN A 61 -16.65 -4.72 -8.85
N THR A 62 -16.07 -5.76 -9.44
CA THR A 62 -15.72 -7.00 -8.72
C THR A 62 -14.33 -6.88 -8.07
N GLN A 63 -13.95 -7.87 -7.28
CA GLN A 63 -12.58 -7.99 -6.75
C GLN A 63 -11.63 -8.71 -7.71
N ALA A 64 -12.12 -9.18 -8.86
CA ALA A 64 -11.32 -9.94 -9.81
C ALA A 64 -10.23 -9.06 -10.44
N ARG A 65 -9.03 -9.63 -10.57
CA ARG A 65 -7.89 -8.99 -11.22
C ARG A 65 -7.68 -9.58 -12.61
N ASP A 66 -7.74 -8.74 -13.63
CA ASP A 66 -7.40 -9.11 -15.01
C ASP A 66 -5.90 -9.42 -15.10
N SER A 67 -5.58 -10.68 -15.38
CA SER A 67 -4.22 -11.23 -15.41
C SER A 67 -3.34 -10.66 -16.54
N ARG A 68 -3.95 -9.97 -17.52
CA ARG A 68 -3.22 -9.22 -18.53
C ARG A 68 -2.52 -7.99 -17.95
N TYR A 69 -3.01 -7.46 -16.81
CA TYR A 69 -2.46 -6.27 -16.15
C TYR A 69 -1.86 -6.58 -14.78
N PHE A 70 -2.54 -7.40 -13.97
CA PHE A 70 -2.07 -7.71 -12.62
C PHE A 70 -0.78 -8.54 -12.65
N GLY A 71 0.20 -8.13 -11.84
CA GLY A 71 1.54 -8.74 -11.81
C GLY A 71 2.43 -8.40 -13.01
N LYS A 72 2.10 -7.39 -13.82
CA LYS A 72 2.91 -6.94 -14.97
C LYS A 72 3.75 -5.67 -14.71
N GLY A 73 3.97 -5.32 -13.43
CA GLY A 73 4.76 -4.15 -13.04
C GLY A 73 4.01 -2.81 -13.08
N ILE A 74 2.72 -2.78 -13.43
CA ILE A 74 1.92 -1.54 -13.46
C ILE A 74 1.85 -0.87 -12.08
N GLY A 75 1.67 -1.65 -11.01
CA GLY A 75 1.64 -1.13 -9.64
C GLY A 75 2.95 -0.43 -9.26
N LEU A 76 4.09 -1.03 -9.59
CA LEU A 76 5.40 -0.43 -9.38
C LEU A 76 5.58 0.85 -10.20
N ARG A 77 5.12 0.86 -11.45
CA ARG A 77 5.15 2.06 -12.28
C ARG A 77 4.28 3.19 -11.68
N LEU A 78 3.07 2.87 -11.22
CA LEU A 78 2.20 3.82 -10.53
C LEU A 78 2.86 4.42 -9.29
N LEU A 79 3.53 3.59 -8.48
CA LEU A 79 4.32 4.04 -7.33
C LEU A 79 5.39 5.04 -7.78
N ASN A 80 6.21 4.69 -8.78
CA ASN A 80 7.32 5.52 -9.23
C ASN A 80 6.84 6.88 -9.77
N GLU A 81 5.77 6.90 -10.57
CA GLU A 81 5.15 8.13 -11.08
C GLU A 81 4.58 8.98 -9.93
N THR A 82 3.94 8.35 -8.93
CA THR A 82 3.46 9.06 -7.74
C THR A 82 4.60 9.67 -6.92
N LEU A 83 5.73 8.98 -6.78
CA LEU A 83 6.89 9.50 -6.05
C LEU A 83 7.54 10.68 -6.79
N GLN A 84 7.67 10.59 -8.12
CA GLN A 84 8.17 11.69 -8.94
C GLN A 84 7.25 12.91 -8.86
N TRP A 85 5.94 12.70 -8.98
CA TRP A 85 4.96 13.77 -8.82
C TRP A 85 5.00 14.39 -7.42
N ALA A 86 5.02 13.59 -6.36
CA ALA A 86 5.05 14.07 -4.98
C ALA A 86 6.29 14.94 -4.72
N LYS A 87 7.46 14.51 -5.21
CA LYS A 87 8.68 15.31 -5.16
C LYS A 87 8.50 16.65 -5.90
N GLY A 88 8.01 16.62 -7.14
CA GLY A 88 7.80 17.83 -7.95
C GLY A 88 6.74 18.78 -7.37
N ALA A 89 5.78 18.26 -6.61
CA ALA A 89 4.75 19.02 -5.91
C ALA A 89 5.22 19.58 -4.55
N GLY A 90 6.47 19.34 -4.15
CA GLY A 90 7.04 19.86 -2.91
C GLY A 90 6.51 19.18 -1.66
N PHE A 91 6.15 17.89 -1.74
CA PHE A 91 6.02 17.06 -0.55
C PHE A 91 7.41 16.81 0.06
N GLU A 92 7.46 16.68 1.38
CA GLU A 92 8.68 16.46 2.15
C GLU A 92 8.91 14.96 2.40
N ALA A 93 7.82 14.19 2.49
CA ALA A 93 7.89 12.75 2.68
C ALA A 93 6.69 12.01 2.06
N VAL A 94 6.87 10.70 1.89
CA VAL A 94 5.83 9.74 1.55
C VAL A 94 5.86 8.61 2.56
N ILE A 95 4.69 8.23 3.08
CA ILE A 95 4.50 7.08 3.96
C ILE A 95 3.58 6.06 3.30
N ALA A 96 3.82 4.78 3.55
CA ALA A 96 2.98 3.69 3.09
C ALA A 96 2.94 2.55 4.11
N LYS A 97 1.81 1.84 4.16
CA LYS A 97 1.73 0.53 4.81
C LYS A 97 2.11 -0.55 3.80
N GLY A 98 3.25 -1.21 4.02
CA GLY A 98 3.73 -2.35 3.24
C GLY A 98 3.07 -3.65 3.69
N CYS A 99 2.60 -4.46 2.74
CA CYS A 99 2.03 -5.77 3.03
C CYS A 99 3.07 -6.90 2.94
N PRO A 100 2.75 -8.10 3.43
CA PRO A 100 3.51 -9.31 3.17
C PRO A 100 3.63 -9.66 1.68
N GLY A 101 4.72 -10.31 1.30
CA GLY A 101 5.04 -10.66 -0.09
C GLY A 101 4.24 -11.81 -0.73
N TYR A 102 3.12 -12.23 -0.12
CA TYR A 102 2.29 -13.32 -0.64
C TYR A 102 1.31 -12.78 -1.69
N ARG A 103 1.28 -13.40 -2.88
CA ARG A 103 0.46 -12.93 -4.01
C ARG A 103 -1.02 -12.76 -3.68
N SER A 104 -1.60 -13.74 -3.01
CA SER A 104 -2.99 -13.74 -2.52
C SER A 104 -3.28 -12.61 -1.54
N ILE A 105 -2.33 -12.29 -0.65
CA ILE A 105 -2.44 -11.16 0.28
C ILE A 105 -2.35 -9.84 -0.48
N ILE A 106 -1.41 -9.72 -1.43
CA ILE A 106 -1.27 -8.54 -2.29
C ILE A 106 -2.58 -8.29 -3.07
N GLU A 107 -3.17 -9.34 -3.64
CA GLU A 107 -4.41 -9.28 -4.40
C GLU A 107 -5.61 -8.87 -3.52
N TYR A 108 -5.76 -9.52 -2.37
CA TYR A 108 -6.82 -9.26 -1.39
C TYR A 108 -6.75 -7.85 -0.82
N MET A 109 -5.57 -7.43 -0.36
CA MET A 109 -5.37 -6.11 0.22
C MET A 109 -5.44 -5.02 -0.84
N GLY A 110 -4.95 -5.29 -2.05
CA GLY A 110 -4.60 -4.23 -2.99
C GLY A 110 -3.40 -3.43 -2.48
N GLY A 111 -2.44 -4.11 -1.86
CA GLY A 111 -1.23 -3.50 -1.29
C GLY A 111 0.00 -3.63 -2.20
N MET A 112 1.13 -3.14 -1.70
CA MET A 112 2.45 -3.39 -2.28
C MET A 112 3.35 -3.99 -1.19
N PRO A 113 4.19 -4.99 -1.49
CA PRO A 113 5.05 -5.59 -0.49
C PRO A 113 6.03 -4.59 0.13
N THR A 114 6.32 -4.76 1.42
CA THR A 114 7.33 -3.97 2.15
C THR A 114 8.68 -3.92 1.42
N GLN A 115 9.13 -5.06 0.89
CA GLN A 115 10.38 -5.15 0.13
C GLN A 115 10.39 -4.24 -1.11
N VAL A 116 9.27 -4.12 -1.83
CA VAL A 116 9.20 -3.25 -3.02
C VAL A 116 9.35 -1.78 -2.61
N TYR A 117 8.79 -1.36 -1.48
CA TYR A 117 9.03 -0.01 -0.97
C TYR A 117 10.51 0.21 -0.62
N GLN A 118 11.17 -0.75 0.01
CA GLN A 118 12.61 -0.66 0.30
C GLN A 118 13.45 -0.50 -0.98
N GLU A 119 13.14 -1.27 -2.02
CA GLU A 119 13.76 -1.16 -3.34
C GLU A 119 13.53 0.21 -3.99
N GLN A 120 12.43 0.91 -3.64
CA GLN A 120 12.15 2.29 -4.05
C GLN A 120 12.69 3.34 -3.06
N GLY A 121 13.62 2.96 -2.17
CA GLY A 121 14.32 3.89 -1.27
C GLY A 121 13.52 4.29 -0.03
N PHE A 122 12.47 3.56 0.32
CA PHE A 122 11.81 3.72 1.62
C PHE A 122 12.65 3.07 2.72
N LYS A 123 12.66 3.69 3.90
CA LYS A 123 13.13 3.10 5.15
C LYS A 123 11.93 2.52 5.91
N ILE A 124 12.17 1.45 6.65
CA ILE A 124 11.15 0.84 7.52
C ILE A 124 11.24 1.50 8.89
N ALA A 125 10.23 2.31 9.24
CA ALA A 125 10.15 3.00 10.53
C ALA A 125 9.70 2.05 11.65
N ALA A 126 8.82 1.09 11.32
CA ALA A 126 8.36 0.05 12.22
C ALA A 126 7.86 -1.17 11.44
N THR A 127 7.82 -2.32 12.10
CA THR A 127 7.15 -3.54 11.64
C THR A 127 6.29 -4.08 12.77
N TYR A 128 5.11 -4.58 12.45
CA TYR A 128 4.21 -5.17 13.44
C TYR A 128 3.30 -6.23 12.83
N ILE A 129 2.79 -7.12 13.68
CA ILE A 129 1.80 -8.12 13.30
C ILE A 129 0.43 -7.44 13.31
N ASP A 130 -0.21 -7.33 12.15
CA ASP A 130 -1.56 -6.79 12.04
C ASP A 130 -2.58 -7.89 12.42
N PRO A 131 -3.34 -7.73 13.52
CA PRO A 131 -4.24 -8.76 14.03
C PRO A 131 -5.44 -9.02 13.10
N GLU A 132 -5.90 -8.00 12.37
CA GLU A 132 -7.02 -8.16 11.44
C GLU A 132 -6.56 -8.87 10.17
N LEU A 133 -5.40 -8.49 9.64
CA LEU A 133 -4.80 -9.23 8.54
C LEU A 133 -4.49 -10.67 8.95
N ARG A 134 -3.99 -10.90 10.17
CA ARG A 134 -3.76 -12.25 10.71
C ARG A 134 -5.04 -13.11 10.64
N THR A 135 -6.15 -12.55 11.12
CA THR A 135 -7.45 -13.22 11.10
C THR A 135 -7.91 -13.51 9.66
N ALA A 136 -7.66 -12.58 8.73
CA ALA A 136 -7.97 -12.80 7.32
C ALA A 136 -7.13 -13.93 6.70
N VAL A 137 -5.83 -13.99 6.99
CA VAL A 137 -4.91 -14.96 6.36
C VAL A 137 -5.02 -16.37 6.91
N GLU A 138 -5.48 -16.53 8.16
CA GLU A 138 -5.84 -17.84 8.75
C GLU A 138 -6.85 -18.60 7.87
N ASN A 139 -7.71 -17.87 7.16
CA ASN A 139 -8.71 -18.45 6.25
C ASN A 139 -8.23 -18.57 4.79
N MET A 140 -7.05 -18.04 4.45
CA MET A 140 -6.54 -18.01 3.07
C MET A 140 -5.66 -19.20 2.71
N ALA A 141 -4.84 -19.69 3.64
CA ALA A 141 -3.91 -20.79 3.39
C ALA A 141 -3.48 -21.49 4.67
N ALA A 142 -3.56 -22.83 4.69
CA ALA A 142 -3.28 -23.64 5.87
C ALA A 142 -1.79 -23.72 6.24
N ASP A 143 -0.88 -23.53 5.28
CA ASP A 143 0.56 -23.83 5.45
C ASP A 143 1.44 -22.57 5.62
N TRP A 144 0.86 -21.38 5.73
CA TRP A 144 1.65 -20.17 5.92
C TRP A 144 2.07 -19.98 7.38
N ASP A 145 3.27 -19.45 7.58
CA ASP A 145 3.64 -18.82 8.85
C ASP A 145 2.78 -17.57 9.03
N LEU A 146 1.78 -17.67 9.91
CA LEU A 146 0.80 -16.61 10.14
C LEU A 146 1.44 -15.30 10.59
N ASN A 147 2.55 -15.33 11.33
CA ASN A 147 3.24 -14.10 11.72
C ASN A 147 3.82 -13.41 10.48
N LYS A 148 4.52 -14.16 9.62
CA LYS A 148 5.07 -13.60 8.38
C LYS A 148 3.98 -13.17 7.40
N ALA A 149 2.88 -13.91 7.33
CA ALA A 149 1.75 -13.62 6.47
C ALA A 149 0.87 -12.45 6.96
N SER A 150 1.12 -11.93 8.16
CA SER A 150 0.42 -10.74 8.66
C SER A 150 1.35 -9.66 9.21
N GLU A 151 2.66 -9.74 8.94
CA GLU A 151 3.62 -8.69 9.26
C GLU A 151 3.51 -7.55 8.24
N VAL A 152 3.17 -6.35 8.72
CA VAL A 152 3.10 -5.14 7.90
C VAL A 152 4.25 -4.20 8.26
N GLY A 153 4.71 -3.44 7.26
CA GLY A 153 5.78 -2.45 7.41
C GLY A 153 5.27 -1.03 7.34
N VAL A 154 5.72 -0.16 8.24
CA VAL A 154 5.56 1.30 8.12
C VAL A 154 6.72 1.84 7.31
N CYS A 155 6.48 2.08 6.02
CA CYS A 155 7.50 2.46 5.06
C CYS A 155 7.50 3.98 4.90
N VAL A 156 8.64 4.64 5.10
CA VAL A 156 8.78 6.10 4.95
C VAL A 156 9.91 6.44 3.97
N ARG A 157 9.64 7.35 3.04
CA ARG A 157 10.65 7.93 2.15
C ARG A 157 10.61 9.45 2.27
N TYR A 158 11.73 10.03 2.68
CA TYR A 158 11.93 11.48 2.65
C TYR A 158 12.40 11.92 1.26
N PHE A 159 11.97 13.11 0.84
CA PHE A 159 12.57 13.79 -0.30
C PHE A 159 13.66 14.73 0.20
N PRO A 160 14.85 14.73 -0.41
CA PRO A 160 15.87 15.72 -0.08
C PRO A 160 15.41 17.11 -0.52
N ASP A 161 15.78 18.11 0.28
CA ASP A 161 15.67 19.54 -0.04
C ASP A 161 16.42 19.90 -1.33
#